data_AF-A0A6G3Z3I7-F1
#
_entry.id   AF-A0A6G3Z3I7-F1
#
_cell.length_a   1.000
_cell.length_b   1.000
_cell.length_c   1.000
_cell.angle_alpha   90.00
_cell.angle_beta   90.00
_cell.angle_gamma   90.00
#
_symmetry.space_group_name_H-M   'P 1'
#
loop_
_entity.id
_entity.type
_entity.pdbx_description
1 polymer ?
#
loop_
_entity_poly.entity_id
_entity_poly.type
_entity_poly.pdbx_seq_one_letter_code
_entity_poly.pdbx_strand_id
1 'polypeptide(L)'
;MNNPIPSNKPVSQNLTAGNELVTQQQLSDIQQLMSQMLNEIASLRQEVSSLADLPQQVSQIEQRMMVVGDLYRYETLQEQLASQQWFAADKETVTLIADIAGVSELEDLSPRDVRSFSCGELQVIDRLWNTYSEGRFGFGVQLQIYQAVGGTLETTIGENQALIQRWGAELGWRTGVSAENPGGDRWRKCDELDFSLNAPKGCHPSRWWNSPYGSRMTNYFLNRLMTCEI
;
A
#
# COMPACT_ATOMS: atom_id res chain seq x y z
N MET A 1 -89.39 47.80 -5.85
CA MET A 1 -87.98 48.24 -5.74
C MET A 1 -87.46 47.79 -4.38
N ASN A 2 -86.58 46.79 -4.32
CA ASN A 2 -85.33 46.84 -3.53
C ASN A 2 -84.62 45.48 -3.55
N ASN A 3 -83.28 45.59 -3.62
CA ASN A 3 -82.29 44.59 -3.99
C ASN A 3 -82.15 43.40 -3.03
N PRO A 4 -81.61 42.26 -3.52
CA PRO A 4 -81.20 41.13 -2.70
C PRO A 4 -79.80 41.32 -2.08
N ILE A 5 -79.60 40.80 -0.88
CA ILE A 5 -78.31 40.75 -0.17
C ILE A 5 -77.54 39.49 -0.64
N PRO A 6 -76.26 39.57 -1.05
CA PRO A 6 -75.52 38.40 -1.51
C PRO A 6 -75.01 37.54 -0.36
N SER A 7 -75.27 36.23 -0.50
CA SER A 7 -74.78 35.12 0.31
C SER A 7 -73.25 35.07 0.30
N ASN A 8 -72.63 35.17 1.48
CA ASN A 8 -71.20 34.94 1.66
C ASN A 8 -70.92 33.42 1.58
N LYS A 9 -70.17 32.98 0.57
CA LYS A 9 -69.70 31.60 0.40
C LYS A 9 -68.45 31.34 1.26
N PRO A 10 -68.20 30.09 1.68
CA PRO A 10 -67.11 29.76 2.61
C PRO A 10 -65.75 29.80 1.90
N VAL A 11 -64.82 30.61 2.41
CA VAL A 11 -63.45 30.75 1.88
C VAL A 11 -62.47 29.73 2.50
N SER A 12 -62.92 28.91 3.46
CA SER A 12 -62.01 28.11 4.32
C SER A 12 -61.77 26.66 3.89
N GLN A 13 -62.39 26.16 2.80
CA GLN A 13 -62.24 24.74 2.39
C GLN A 13 -61.25 24.52 1.22
N ASN A 14 -60.84 25.56 0.49
CA ASN A 14 -59.95 25.42 -0.66
C ASN A 14 -58.44 25.53 -0.32
N LEU A 15 -58.09 26.05 0.86
CA LEU A 15 -56.69 26.22 1.27
C LEU A 15 -56.07 24.92 1.82
N THR A 16 -56.86 24.06 2.45
CA THR A 16 -56.42 22.77 3.03
C THR A 16 -56.20 21.69 1.98
N ALA A 17 -57.12 21.55 1.01
CA ALA A 17 -56.98 20.59 -0.08
C ALA A 17 -55.79 20.89 -1.02
N GLY A 18 -55.49 22.18 -1.24
CA GLY A 18 -54.32 22.61 -2.01
C GLY A 18 -52.99 22.26 -1.33
N ASN A 19 -52.91 22.42 -0.01
CA ASN A 19 -51.73 22.04 0.75
C ASN A 19 -51.52 20.51 0.80
N GLU A 20 -52.60 19.73 0.96
CA GLU A 20 -52.52 18.25 0.94
C GLU A 20 -52.02 17.71 -0.41
N LEU A 21 -52.54 18.24 -1.53
CA LEU A 21 -52.05 17.87 -2.87
C LEU A 21 -50.59 18.24 -3.08
N VAL A 22 -50.15 19.43 -2.63
CA VAL A 22 -48.75 19.85 -2.72
C VAL A 22 -47.84 18.95 -1.89
N THR A 23 -48.26 18.56 -0.68
CA THR A 23 -47.49 17.64 0.17
C THR A 23 -47.41 16.21 -0.40
N GLN A 24 -48.45 15.71 -1.06
CA GLN A 24 -48.39 14.41 -1.73
C GLN A 24 -47.46 14.43 -2.94
N GLN A 25 -47.47 15.51 -3.72
CA GLN A 25 -46.55 15.66 -4.85
C GLN A 25 -45.09 15.67 -4.39
N GLN A 26 -44.78 16.48 -3.36
CA GLN A 26 -43.44 16.53 -2.77
C GLN A 26 -42.99 15.17 -2.22
N LEU A 27 -43.89 14.39 -1.61
CA LEU A 27 -43.58 13.05 -1.12
C LEU A 27 -43.27 12.09 -2.28
N SER A 28 -44.02 12.18 -3.38
CA SER A 28 -43.78 11.40 -4.60
C SER A 28 -42.42 11.73 -5.21
N ASP A 29 -42.08 13.02 -5.27
CA ASP A 29 -40.82 13.50 -5.84
C ASP A 29 -39.63 13.02 -5.00
N ILE A 30 -39.76 13.04 -3.66
CA ILE A 30 -38.75 12.51 -2.73
C ILE A 30 -38.59 10.99 -2.90
N GLN A 31 -39.68 10.24 -3.06
CA GLN A 31 -39.64 8.79 -3.28
C GLN A 31 -38.96 8.44 -4.62
N GLN A 32 -39.21 9.24 -5.65
CA GLN A 32 -38.60 9.06 -6.96
C GLN A 32 -37.10 9.36 -6.93
N LEU A 33 -36.71 10.45 -6.25
CA LEU A 33 -35.31 10.80 -6.02
C LEU A 33 -34.57 9.72 -5.21
N MET A 34 -35.20 9.19 -4.16
CA MET A 34 -34.63 8.13 -3.33
C MET A 34 -34.43 6.83 -4.14
N SER A 35 -35.37 6.51 -5.03
CA SER A 35 -35.26 5.35 -5.92
C SER A 35 -34.13 5.50 -6.93
N GLN A 36 -33.95 6.70 -7.50
CA GLN A 36 -32.81 7.01 -8.37
C GLN A 36 -31.47 6.87 -7.64
N MET A 37 -31.39 7.45 -6.44
CA MET A 37 -30.16 7.41 -5.64
C MET A 37 -29.80 5.97 -5.21
N LEU A 38 -30.78 5.12 -4.91
CA LEU A 38 -30.54 3.70 -4.60
C LEU A 38 -29.95 2.95 -5.79
N ASN A 39 -30.43 3.23 -7.01
CA ASN A 39 -29.89 2.62 -8.23
C ASN A 39 -28.46 3.09 -8.51
N GLU A 40 -28.17 4.38 -8.32
CA GLU A 40 -26.80 4.91 -8.43
C GLU A 40 -25.86 4.26 -7.41
N ILE A 41 -26.28 4.10 -6.15
CA ILE A 41 -25.49 3.42 -5.11
C ILE A 41 -25.22 1.96 -5.49
N ALA A 42 -26.21 1.26 -6.05
CA ALA A 42 -26.04 -0.11 -6.51
C ALA A 42 -25.01 -0.20 -7.67
N SER A 43 -25.09 0.72 -8.62
CA SER A 43 -24.15 0.81 -9.75
C SER A 43 -22.73 1.10 -9.27
N LEU A 44 -22.56 2.07 -8.37
CA LEU A 44 -21.27 2.42 -7.79
C LEU A 44 -20.67 1.25 -6.99
N ARG A 45 -21.49 0.52 -6.23
CA ARG A 45 -21.02 -0.70 -5.53
C ARG A 45 -20.48 -1.74 -6.50
N GLN A 46 -21.12 -1.89 -7.65
CA GLN A 46 -20.69 -2.86 -8.66
C GLN A 46 -19.39 -2.42 -9.36
N GLU A 47 -19.22 -1.13 -9.66
CA GLU A 47 -17.95 -0.58 -10.13
C GLU A 47 -16.83 -0.75 -9.12
N VAL A 48 -17.06 -0.40 -7.85
CA VAL A 48 -16.07 -0.58 -6.77
C VAL A 48 -15.67 -2.05 -6.60
N SER A 49 -16.64 -2.97 -6.72
CA SER A 49 -16.34 -4.42 -6.71
C SER A 49 -15.46 -4.84 -7.88
N SER A 50 -15.66 -4.26 -9.07
CA SER A 50 -14.81 -4.56 -10.23
C SER A 50 -13.38 -4.01 -10.08
N LEU A 51 -13.22 -2.89 -9.37
CA LEU A 51 -11.91 -2.32 -9.04
C LEU A 51 -11.18 -3.14 -7.97
N ALA A 52 -11.90 -3.84 -7.10
CA ALA A 52 -11.30 -4.74 -6.11
C ALA A 52 -10.58 -5.94 -6.75
N ASP A 53 -10.94 -6.32 -7.98
CA ASP A 53 -10.30 -7.42 -8.73
C ASP A 53 -9.04 -6.98 -9.52
N LEU A 54 -8.77 -5.68 -9.63
CA LEU A 54 -7.61 -5.14 -10.36
C LEU A 54 -6.26 -5.69 -9.89
N PRO A 55 -5.98 -5.82 -8.57
CA PRO A 55 -4.72 -6.40 -8.10
C PRO A 55 -4.51 -7.83 -8.61
N GLN A 56 -5.59 -8.62 -8.70
CA GLN A 56 -5.56 -9.99 -9.20
C GLN A 56 -5.29 -10.04 -10.70
N GLN A 57 -5.89 -9.13 -11.46
CA GLN A 57 -5.65 -9.00 -12.90
C GLN A 57 -4.23 -8.53 -13.20
N VAL A 58 -3.72 -7.55 -12.45
CA VAL A 58 -2.33 -7.09 -12.55
C VAL A 58 -1.37 -8.24 -12.26
N SER A 59 -1.61 -9.00 -11.19
CA SER A 59 -0.79 -10.18 -10.87
C SER A 59 -0.77 -11.23 -11.98
N GLN A 60 -1.92 -11.52 -12.61
CA GLN A 60 -1.99 -12.45 -13.74
C GLN A 60 -1.29 -11.92 -14.99
N ILE A 61 -1.36 -10.61 -15.24
CA ILE A 61 -0.66 -9.97 -16.35
C ILE A 61 0.85 -10.01 -16.11
N GLU A 62 1.31 -9.72 -14.89
CA GLU A 62 2.71 -9.80 -14.49
C GLU A 62 3.27 -11.22 -14.65
N GLN A 63 2.52 -12.24 -14.22
CA GLN A 63 2.86 -13.65 -14.46
C GLN A 63 3.04 -13.97 -15.95
N ARG A 64 2.20 -13.37 -16.81
CA ARG A 64 2.26 -13.57 -18.27
C ARG A 64 3.34 -12.74 -18.96
N MET A 65 3.77 -11.64 -18.35
CA MET A 65 4.85 -10.76 -18.87
C MET A 65 6.25 -11.23 -18.45
N MET A 66 6.34 -12.12 -17.47
CA MET A 66 7.58 -12.71 -16.99
C MET A 66 8.10 -13.79 -17.97
N VAL A 67 9.40 -13.80 -18.26
CA VAL A 67 10.02 -14.86 -19.10
C VAL A 67 9.93 -16.19 -18.34
N VAL A 68 9.77 -17.32 -19.03
CA VAL A 68 9.59 -18.65 -18.40
C VAL A 68 10.66 -18.97 -17.33
N GLY A 69 11.92 -18.56 -17.56
CA GLY A 69 13.00 -18.73 -16.58
C GLY A 69 12.80 -17.89 -15.32
N ASP A 70 12.28 -16.67 -15.45
CA ASP A 70 11.95 -15.81 -14.33
C ASP A 70 10.71 -16.32 -13.58
N LEU A 71 9.71 -16.88 -14.28
CA LEU A 71 8.51 -17.43 -13.65
C LEU A 71 8.87 -18.48 -12.59
N TYR A 72 9.75 -19.43 -12.95
CA TYR A 72 10.20 -20.46 -12.02
C TYR A 72 11.07 -19.90 -10.90
N ARG A 73 11.90 -18.89 -11.19
CA ARG A 73 12.74 -18.25 -10.18
C ARG A 73 11.89 -17.61 -9.07
N TYR A 74 10.86 -16.86 -9.42
CA TYR A 74 10.07 -16.11 -8.43
C TYR A 74 8.84 -16.84 -7.88
N GLU A 75 8.55 -18.06 -8.39
CA GLU A 75 7.36 -18.85 -8.02
C GLU A 75 7.21 -19.03 -6.51
N THR A 76 8.30 -19.42 -5.83
CA THR A 76 8.28 -19.67 -4.38
C THR A 76 7.94 -18.39 -3.59
N LEU A 77 8.56 -17.26 -3.95
CA LEU A 77 8.27 -15.98 -3.30
C LEU A 77 6.81 -15.58 -3.53
N GLN A 78 6.34 -15.72 -4.77
CA GLN A 78 4.96 -15.40 -5.14
C GLN A 78 3.94 -16.22 -4.35
N GLU A 79 4.11 -17.55 -4.27
CA GLU A 79 3.20 -18.43 -3.53
C GLU A 79 3.16 -18.10 -2.03
N GLN A 80 4.32 -17.83 -1.43
CA GLN A 80 4.43 -17.46 -0.03
C GLN A 80 3.75 -16.12 0.25
N LEU A 81 3.97 -15.12 -0.60
CA LEU A 81 3.32 -13.81 -0.49
C LEU A 81 1.80 -13.90 -0.68
N ALA A 82 1.34 -14.64 -1.69
CA ALA A 82 -0.08 -14.87 -1.95
C ALA A 82 -0.78 -15.58 -0.77
N SER A 83 -0.06 -16.46 -0.09
CA SER A 83 -0.52 -17.16 1.10
C SER A 83 -0.28 -16.40 2.41
N GLN A 84 0.18 -15.14 2.34
CA GLN A 84 0.50 -14.28 3.48
C GLN A 84 1.53 -14.89 4.47
N GLN A 85 2.41 -15.75 3.97
CA GLN A 85 3.49 -16.35 4.74
C GLN A 85 4.70 -15.39 4.77
N TRP A 86 4.50 -14.20 5.33
CA TRP A 86 5.45 -13.07 5.28
C TRP A 86 6.86 -13.44 5.78
N PHE A 87 6.95 -14.25 6.84
CA PHE A 87 8.22 -14.70 7.39
C PHE A 87 8.99 -15.62 6.44
N ALA A 88 8.28 -16.48 5.71
CA ALA A 88 8.88 -17.34 4.69
C ALA A 88 9.29 -16.51 3.47
N ALA A 89 8.41 -15.63 3.00
CA ALA A 89 8.66 -14.73 1.88
C ALA A 89 9.88 -13.82 2.11
N ASP A 90 10.06 -13.33 3.34
CA ASP A 90 11.22 -12.53 3.74
C ASP A 90 12.53 -13.33 3.67
N LYS A 91 12.52 -14.61 4.05
CA LYS A 91 13.67 -15.50 3.86
C LYS A 91 13.94 -15.78 2.39
N GLU A 92 12.89 -16.10 1.64
CA GLU A 92 12.99 -16.39 0.22
C GLU A 92 13.53 -15.19 -0.57
N THR A 93 13.15 -13.97 -0.18
CA THR A 93 13.70 -12.75 -0.77
C THR A 93 15.22 -12.69 -0.64
N VAL A 94 15.79 -13.12 0.49
CA VAL A 94 17.25 -13.17 0.67
C VAL A 94 17.87 -14.24 -0.22
N THR A 95 17.25 -15.42 -0.31
CA THR A 95 17.68 -16.51 -1.21
C THR A 95 17.70 -16.06 -2.66
N LEU A 96 16.63 -15.40 -3.12
CA LEU A 96 16.53 -14.90 -4.50
C LEU A 96 17.59 -13.86 -4.82
N ILE A 97 17.82 -12.93 -3.89
CA ILE A 97 18.84 -11.91 -4.08
C ILE A 97 20.24 -12.57 -4.18
N ALA A 98 20.52 -13.60 -3.37
CA ALA A 98 21.77 -14.37 -3.48
C ALA A 98 21.89 -15.12 -4.83
N ASP A 99 20.83 -15.80 -5.28
CA ASP A 99 20.78 -16.50 -6.58
C ASP A 99 21.03 -15.54 -7.76
N ILE A 100 20.37 -14.38 -7.74
CA ILE A 100 20.54 -13.33 -8.75
C ILE A 100 21.98 -12.82 -8.80
N ALA A 101 22.61 -12.64 -7.63
CA ALA A 101 24.02 -12.25 -7.56
C ALA A 101 24.99 -13.38 -7.93
N GLY A 102 24.50 -14.62 -8.10
CA GLY A 102 25.32 -15.78 -8.39
C GLY A 102 26.22 -16.19 -7.23
N VAL A 103 25.79 -15.96 -5.99
CA VAL A 103 26.53 -16.32 -4.77
C VAL A 103 25.79 -17.39 -3.97
N SER A 104 26.55 -18.25 -3.30
CA SER A 104 25.97 -19.33 -2.48
C SER A 104 25.44 -18.82 -1.14
N GLU A 105 26.15 -17.88 -0.52
CA GLU A 105 25.80 -17.30 0.77
C GLU A 105 25.79 -15.77 0.70
N LEU A 106 24.94 -15.13 1.51
CA LEU A 106 24.87 -13.66 1.60
C LEU A 106 26.20 -13.04 2.05
N GLU A 107 26.98 -13.81 2.81
CA GLU A 107 28.33 -13.46 3.27
C GLU A 107 29.31 -13.30 2.12
N ASP A 108 29.06 -13.92 0.96
CA ASP A 108 29.92 -13.82 -0.22
C ASP A 108 29.61 -12.60 -1.09
N LEU A 109 28.53 -11.86 -0.80
CA LEU A 109 28.17 -10.66 -1.56
C LEU A 109 29.22 -9.57 -1.40
N SER A 110 29.88 -9.22 -2.51
CA SER A 110 30.72 -8.04 -2.54
C SER A 110 29.88 -6.77 -2.80
N PRO A 111 30.38 -5.59 -2.39
CA PRO A 111 29.80 -4.32 -2.83
C PRO A 111 29.66 -4.15 -4.34
N ARG A 112 30.47 -4.85 -5.14
CA ARG A 112 30.36 -4.81 -6.61
C ARG A 112 29.09 -5.52 -7.05
N ASP A 113 28.80 -6.66 -6.46
CA ASP A 113 27.63 -7.49 -6.81
C ASP A 113 26.34 -6.73 -6.52
N VAL A 114 26.28 -6.05 -5.36
CA VAL A 114 25.16 -5.16 -4.99
C VAL A 114 24.92 -4.05 -6.02
N ARG A 115 26.00 -3.45 -6.55
CA ARG A 115 25.89 -2.39 -7.55
C ARG A 115 25.49 -2.91 -8.93
N SER A 116 25.72 -4.18 -9.22
CA SER A 116 25.39 -4.80 -10.51
C SER A 116 24.02 -5.48 -10.55
N PHE A 117 23.29 -5.57 -9.44
CA PHE A 117 21.93 -6.15 -9.43
C PHE A 117 21.07 -5.57 -10.53
N SER A 118 20.43 -6.40 -11.34
CA SER A 118 19.54 -5.91 -12.39
C SER A 118 18.39 -5.11 -11.79
N CYS A 119 18.12 -3.93 -12.36
CA CYS A 119 16.94 -3.16 -11.97
C CYS A 119 15.66 -3.94 -12.25
N GLY A 120 15.61 -4.74 -13.34
CA GLY A 120 14.44 -5.55 -13.66
C GLY A 120 14.15 -6.61 -12.58
N GLU A 121 15.18 -7.27 -12.06
CA GLU A 121 15.03 -8.28 -11.01
C GLU A 121 14.57 -7.65 -9.69
N LEU A 122 15.14 -6.50 -9.33
CA LEU A 122 14.70 -5.74 -8.15
C LEU A 122 13.24 -5.25 -8.28
N GLN A 123 12.85 -4.78 -9.47
CA GLN A 123 11.48 -4.35 -9.74
C GLN A 123 10.48 -5.51 -9.62
N VAL A 124 10.85 -6.71 -10.05
CA VAL A 124 9.98 -7.89 -9.90
C VAL A 124 9.77 -8.22 -8.43
N ILE A 125 10.85 -8.30 -7.65
CA ILE A 125 10.76 -8.58 -6.20
C ILE A 125 9.90 -7.50 -5.51
N ASP A 126 10.15 -6.22 -5.80
CA ASP A 126 9.41 -5.12 -5.19
C ASP A 126 7.92 -5.16 -5.53
N ARG A 127 7.57 -5.39 -6.80
CA ARG A 127 6.17 -5.50 -7.24
C ARG A 127 5.44 -6.67 -6.58
N LEU A 128 6.08 -7.82 -6.44
CA LEU A 128 5.47 -8.97 -5.74
C LEU A 128 5.13 -8.59 -4.30
N TRP A 129 6.08 -8.00 -3.57
CA TRP A 129 5.83 -7.52 -2.21
C TRP A 129 4.73 -6.48 -2.16
N ASN A 130 4.74 -5.50 -3.06
CA ASN A 130 3.76 -4.43 -3.12
C ASN A 130 2.35 -4.97 -3.39
N THR A 131 2.19 -5.78 -4.43
CA THR A 131 0.91 -6.34 -4.87
C THR A 131 0.24 -7.16 -3.77
N TYR A 132 0.95 -8.13 -3.19
CA TYR A 132 0.35 -9.04 -2.20
C TYR A 132 0.16 -8.40 -0.82
N SER A 133 0.86 -7.29 -0.53
CA SER A 133 0.72 -6.55 0.73
C SER A 133 -0.22 -5.34 0.64
N GLU A 134 -0.94 -5.17 -0.47
CA GLU A 134 -1.81 -4.00 -0.71
C GLU A 134 -1.03 -2.67 -0.62
N GLY A 135 0.17 -2.64 -1.19
CA GLY A 135 1.04 -1.47 -1.23
C GLY A 135 1.70 -1.12 0.11
N ARG A 136 1.70 -2.03 1.08
CA ARG A 136 2.28 -1.80 2.41
C ARG A 136 3.77 -2.12 2.50
N PHE A 137 4.23 -3.14 1.80
CA PHE A 137 5.58 -3.69 1.89
C PHE A 137 6.30 -3.62 0.55
N GLY A 138 7.63 -3.72 0.58
CA GLY A 138 8.50 -3.60 -0.59
C GLY A 138 9.68 -2.66 -0.36
N PHE A 139 10.74 -2.86 -1.15
CA PHE A 139 11.94 -2.01 -1.15
C PHE A 139 11.64 -0.59 -1.63
N GLY A 140 10.73 -0.39 -2.58
CA GLY A 140 10.28 0.92 -3.04
C GLY A 140 9.56 1.68 -1.92
N VAL A 141 8.72 0.99 -1.16
CA VAL A 141 8.07 1.58 0.03
C VAL A 141 9.10 1.99 1.08
N GLN A 142 10.10 1.13 1.33
CA GLN A 142 11.20 1.44 2.24
C GLN A 142 12.02 2.64 1.77
N LEU A 143 12.30 2.73 0.47
CA LEU A 143 13.03 3.84 -0.15
C LEU A 143 12.26 5.15 -0.04
N GLN A 144 10.94 5.13 -0.28
CA GLN A 144 10.09 6.31 -0.10
C GLN A 144 10.14 6.84 1.33
N ILE A 145 10.10 5.95 2.32
CA ILE A 145 10.20 6.32 3.74
C ILE A 145 11.61 6.85 4.05
N TYR A 146 12.66 6.25 3.49
CA TYR A 146 14.04 6.74 3.62
C TYR A 146 14.16 8.19 3.11
N GLN A 147 13.62 8.47 1.93
CA GLN A 147 13.61 9.82 1.35
C GLN A 147 12.77 10.79 2.19
N ALA A 148 11.62 10.37 2.71
CA ALA A 148 10.75 11.19 3.53
C ALA A 148 11.42 11.66 4.84
N VAL A 149 12.33 10.86 5.42
CA VAL A 149 13.11 11.28 6.61
C VAL A 149 14.37 12.09 6.27
N GLY A 150 14.52 12.49 4.99
CA GLY A 150 15.60 13.32 4.48
C GLY A 150 16.76 12.53 3.85
N GLY A 151 16.55 11.24 3.55
CA GLY A 151 17.55 10.38 2.94
C GLY A 151 17.81 10.75 1.47
N THR A 152 19.08 10.89 1.12
CA THR A 152 19.56 11.17 -0.24
C THR A 152 20.72 10.23 -0.60
N LEU A 153 21.20 10.32 -1.84
CA LEU A 153 22.41 9.64 -2.27
C LEU A 153 23.66 10.12 -1.49
N GLU A 154 23.68 11.36 -1.02
CA GLU A 154 24.79 11.88 -0.22
C GLU A 154 24.77 11.32 1.19
N THR A 155 23.57 11.13 1.77
CA THR A 155 23.44 10.60 3.13
C THR A 155 23.73 9.09 3.20
N THR A 156 23.60 8.36 2.10
CA THR A 156 24.11 6.98 2.03
C THR A 156 25.64 6.96 2.09
N ILE A 157 26.34 7.98 1.60
CA ILE A 157 27.81 8.03 1.66
C ILE A 157 28.29 8.49 3.05
N GLY A 158 27.56 9.41 3.67
CA GLY A 158 27.96 10.08 4.92
C GLY A 158 27.69 9.32 6.23
N GLU A 159 27.22 8.06 6.18
CA GLU A 159 26.93 7.23 7.35
C GLU A 159 26.11 7.95 8.46
N ASN A 160 25.05 8.65 8.08
CA ASN A 160 24.22 9.41 9.01
C ASN A 160 23.38 8.50 9.92
N GLN A 161 23.95 8.08 11.05
CA GLN A 161 23.34 7.16 12.00
C GLN A 161 21.98 7.64 12.52
N ALA A 162 21.82 8.93 12.81
CA ALA A 162 20.55 9.47 13.29
C ALA A 162 19.44 9.38 12.24
N LEU A 163 19.79 9.56 10.96
CA LEU A 163 18.85 9.36 9.85
C LEU A 163 18.45 7.89 9.71
N ILE A 164 19.43 6.97 9.74
CA ILE A 164 19.16 5.52 9.67
C ILE A 164 18.31 5.04 10.85
N GLN A 165 18.55 5.57 12.06
CA GLN A 165 17.72 5.26 13.23
C GLN A 165 16.27 5.73 13.06
N ARG A 166 16.05 6.96 12.56
CA ARG A 166 14.71 7.47 12.27
C ARG A 166 14.03 6.65 11.18
N TRP A 167 14.75 6.33 10.11
CA TRP A 167 14.24 5.45 9.06
C TRP A 167 13.82 4.08 9.61
N GLY A 168 14.69 3.43 10.38
CA GLY A 168 14.37 2.17 11.06
C GLY A 168 13.21 2.29 12.06
N ALA A 169 13.01 3.45 12.69
CA ALA A 169 11.89 3.68 13.59
C ALA A 169 10.56 3.72 12.82
N GLU A 170 10.50 4.44 11.69
CA GLU A 170 9.32 4.47 10.79
C GLU A 170 8.97 3.07 10.25
N LEU A 171 9.99 2.26 9.94
CA LEU A 171 9.82 0.90 9.44
C LEU A 171 9.48 -0.13 10.54
N GLY A 172 9.45 0.27 11.81
CA GLY A 172 9.16 -0.65 12.91
C GLY A 172 10.33 -1.55 13.31
N TRP A 173 11.55 -1.22 12.90
CA TRP A 173 12.77 -1.99 13.22
C TRP A 173 13.44 -1.54 14.52
N ARG A 174 12.91 -0.52 15.19
CA ARG A 174 13.46 0.05 16.43
C ARG A 174 12.49 -0.12 17.59
N THR A 175 13.03 -0.46 18.76
CA THR A 175 12.29 -0.44 20.04
C THR A 175 12.35 0.94 20.69
N GLY A 176 11.45 1.22 21.64
CA GLY A 176 11.54 2.44 22.46
C GLY A 176 11.31 3.76 21.71
N VAL A 177 10.72 3.70 20.52
CA VAL A 177 10.39 4.90 19.73
C VAL A 177 9.29 5.68 20.45
N SER A 178 9.55 6.95 20.73
CA SER A 178 8.61 7.90 21.33
C SER A 178 8.80 9.30 20.75
N ALA A 179 7.95 10.25 21.15
CA ALA A 179 8.11 11.65 20.74
C ALA A 179 9.43 12.27 21.23
N GLU A 180 9.90 11.85 22.40
CA GLU A 180 11.15 12.29 23.03
C GLU A 180 12.36 11.51 22.48
N ASN A 181 12.14 10.29 22.00
CA ASN A 181 13.15 9.45 21.37
C ASN A 181 12.69 8.92 19.99
N PRO A 182 12.65 9.79 18.95
CA PRO A 182 12.16 9.40 17.62
C PRO A 182 13.06 8.39 16.92
N GLY A 183 14.32 8.27 17.36
CA GLY A 183 15.24 7.25 16.88
C GLY A 183 15.07 5.90 17.57
N GLY A 184 14.40 5.81 18.72
CA GLY A 184 14.31 4.59 19.53
C GLY A 184 15.62 4.19 20.22
N ASP A 185 15.65 3.00 20.81
CA ASP A 185 16.76 2.50 21.63
C ASP A 185 17.61 1.47 20.88
N ARG A 186 17.06 0.26 20.67
CA ARG A 186 17.75 -0.86 20.03
C ARG A 186 17.06 -1.31 18.74
N TRP A 187 17.85 -1.86 17.83
CA TRP A 187 17.36 -2.60 16.66
C TRP A 187 16.68 -3.90 17.09
N ARG A 188 15.50 -4.16 16.53
CA ARG A 188 14.80 -5.44 16.68
C ARG A 188 15.50 -6.50 15.85
N LYS A 189 15.57 -7.72 16.36
CA LYS A 189 15.93 -8.89 15.55
C LYS A 189 14.77 -9.21 14.60
N CYS A 190 15.04 -9.83 13.46
CA CYS A 190 13.99 -10.23 12.52
C CYS A 190 12.85 -10.98 13.22
N ASP A 191 13.16 -11.96 14.05
CA ASP A 191 12.14 -12.81 14.70
C ASP A 191 11.30 -12.06 15.77
N GLU A 192 11.65 -10.80 16.08
CA GLU A 192 10.87 -9.92 16.97
C GLU A 192 9.91 -9.00 16.20
N LEU A 193 9.94 -9.02 14.86
CA LEU A 193 9.06 -8.21 14.01
C LEU A 193 7.68 -8.86 13.85
N ASP A 194 6.68 -8.03 13.60
CA ASP A 194 5.33 -8.48 13.27
C ASP A 194 5.29 -8.95 11.81
N PHE A 195 5.09 -10.24 11.55
CA PHE A 195 4.94 -10.82 10.21
C PHE A 195 3.46 -10.98 9.86
N SER A 196 2.74 -9.87 9.88
CA SER A 196 1.35 -9.75 9.44
C SER A 196 1.13 -8.40 8.74
N LEU A 197 -0.03 -8.22 8.13
CA LEU A 197 -0.39 -6.92 7.51
C LEU A 197 -0.55 -5.78 8.54
N ASN A 198 -0.62 -6.08 9.84
CA ASN A 198 -0.66 -5.07 10.89
C ASN A 198 0.71 -4.40 11.14
N ALA A 199 1.79 -4.97 10.60
CA ALA A 199 3.12 -4.40 10.71
C ALA A 199 3.16 -2.98 10.12
N PRO A 200 4.07 -2.12 10.61
CA PRO A 200 4.28 -0.79 10.05
C PRO A 200 4.54 -0.81 8.55
N LYS A 201 4.13 0.26 7.85
CA LYS A 201 4.36 0.38 6.41
C LYS A 201 5.86 0.31 6.11
N GLY A 202 6.24 -0.48 5.12
CA GLY A 202 7.62 -0.75 4.73
C GLY A 202 8.37 -1.75 5.62
N CYS A 203 7.75 -2.29 6.67
CA CYS A 203 8.45 -3.18 7.62
C CYS A 203 9.12 -4.38 6.93
N HIS A 204 8.54 -4.91 5.85
CA HIS A 204 9.07 -6.05 5.11
C HIS A 204 9.33 -5.72 3.64
N PRO A 205 10.27 -6.42 2.97
CA PRO A 205 11.21 -7.41 3.52
C PRO A 205 12.28 -6.76 4.43
N SER A 206 12.54 -7.36 5.59
CA SER A 206 13.43 -6.81 6.64
C SER A 206 14.78 -7.51 6.70
N ARG A 207 14.84 -8.82 6.43
CA ARG A 207 16.04 -9.64 6.69
C ARG A 207 17.21 -9.31 5.79
N TRP A 208 16.95 -8.84 4.58
CA TRP A 208 17.98 -8.33 3.67
C TRP A 208 18.87 -7.26 4.33
N TRP A 209 18.30 -6.43 5.20
CA TRP A 209 19.01 -5.32 5.85
C TRP A 209 19.90 -5.76 7.03
N ASN A 210 19.78 -7.01 7.49
CA ASN A 210 20.60 -7.58 8.57
C ASN A 210 21.91 -8.22 8.08
N SER A 211 22.43 -7.72 6.96
CA SER A 211 23.67 -8.21 6.36
C SER A 211 24.89 -8.05 7.29
N PRO A 212 25.82 -9.02 7.34
CA PRO A 212 27.03 -8.97 8.18
C PRO A 212 27.97 -7.80 7.85
N TYR A 213 27.81 -7.20 6.67
CA TYR A 213 28.56 -6.02 6.24
C TYR A 213 28.03 -4.69 6.80
N GLY A 214 26.90 -4.72 7.52
CA GLY A 214 26.34 -3.58 8.25
C GLY A 214 25.98 -2.40 7.35
N SER A 215 26.26 -1.18 7.83
CA SER A 215 25.91 0.10 7.18
C SER A 215 26.38 0.20 5.73
N ARG A 216 27.52 -0.42 5.38
CA ARG A 216 28.06 -0.37 4.02
C ARG A 216 27.11 -1.02 3.01
N MET A 217 26.49 -2.15 3.34
CA MET A 217 25.52 -2.78 2.45
C MET A 217 24.25 -1.96 2.29
N THR A 218 23.77 -1.39 3.40
CA THR A 218 22.63 -0.47 3.38
C THR A 218 22.88 0.68 2.38
N ASN A 219 24.08 1.25 2.40
CA ASN A 219 24.45 2.36 1.52
C ASN A 219 24.48 1.95 0.04
N TYR A 220 25.12 0.83 -0.29
CA TYR A 220 25.19 0.35 -1.68
C TYR A 220 23.82 -0.03 -2.21
N PHE A 221 23.00 -0.69 -1.39
CA PHE A 221 21.68 -1.13 -1.82
C PHE A 221 20.71 0.03 -1.97
N LEU A 222 20.65 0.97 -1.01
CA LEU A 222 19.84 2.19 -1.16
C LEU A 222 20.23 2.99 -2.41
N ASN A 223 21.54 3.14 -2.67
CA ASN A 223 22.01 3.75 -3.91
C ASN A 223 21.51 2.98 -5.15
N ARG A 224 21.55 1.65 -5.10
CA ARG A 224 21.06 0.83 -6.22
C ARG A 224 19.56 1.01 -6.43
N LEU A 225 18.76 0.99 -5.37
CA LEU A 225 17.31 1.23 -5.43
C LEU A 225 17.00 2.61 -6.04
N MET A 226 17.71 3.66 -5.61
CA MET A 226 17.56 5.01 -6.18
C MET A 226 17.93 5.07 -7.66
N THR A 227 19.04 4.43 -8.05
CA THR A 227 19.51 4.42 -9.45
C THR A 227 18.57 3.63 -10.37
N CYS A 228 17.90 2.61 -9.82
CA CYS A 228 16.93 1.80 -10.53
C CYS A 228 15.52 2.40 -10.56
N GLU A 229 15.31 3.55 -9.91
CA GLU A 229 14.02 4.21 -9.79
C GLU A 229 12.93 3.24 -9.30
N ILE A 230 13.28 2.43 -8.29
CA ILE A 230 12.34 1.53 -7.60
C ILE A 230 11.30 2.35 -6.82
#